data_AF-A0A2V8TUP3-F1
#
_entry.id   AF-A0A2V8TUP3-F1
#
_cell.length_a   1.000
_cell.length_b   1.000
_cell.length_c   1.000
_cell.angle_alpha   90.00
_cell.angle_beta   90.00
_cell.angle_gamma   90.00
#
_symmetry.space_group_name_H-M   'P 1'
#
loop_
_entity.id
_entity.type
_entity.pdbx_description
1 polymer ?
#
loop_
_entity_poly.entity_id
_entity_poly.type
_entity_poly.pdbx_seq_one_letter_code
_entity_poly.pdbx_strand_id
1 'polypeptide(L)'
;MSACIYCPQTADTLEHPLPAAFGEFENAPLLVDRICRKCNNERIGVLDEQLTRCGPEAFIRRFYGVQGRSAHDPVNSFYRGSAKGHRLEMAVFDPNLGFDVLLECNDGAFRQMCQLVFIEQT
;
A
#
# COMPACT_ATOMS: atom_id res chain seq x y z
N MET A 1 20.35 22.62 -13.14
CA MET A 1 19.54 21.72 -12.29
C MET A 1 18.32 22.49 -11.83
N SER A 2 17.14 21.87 -11.86
CA SER A 2 15.90 22.53 -11.44
C SER A 2 15.67 22.38 -9.93
N ALA A 3 14.91 23.29 -9.32
CA ALA A 3 14.53 23.15 -7.92
C ALA A 3 13.50 22.03 -7.76
N CYS A 4 13.56 21.32 -6.63
CA CYS A 4 12.55 20.34 -6.26
C CYS A 4 11.18 21.03 -6.11
N ILE A 5 10.13 20.42 -6.65
CA ILE A 5 8.78 20.99 -6.60
C ILE A 5 8.15 20.99 -5.20
N TYR A 6 8.73 20.24 -4.24
CA TYR A 6 8.21 20.11 -2.87
C TYR A 6 9.06 20.76 -1.79
N CYS A 7 10.30 21.16 -2.11
CA CYS A 7 11.19 21.80 -1.14
C CYS A 7 12.31 22.61 -1.85
N PRO A 8 13.05 23.46 -1.12
CA PRO A 8 14.11 24.29 -1.71
C PRO A 8 15.38 23.53 -2.18
N GLN A 9 15.42 22.20 -2.15
CA GLN A 9 16.59 21.42 -2.55
C GLN A 9 16.68 21.26 -4.07
N THR A 10 17.86 20.92 -4.57
CA THR A 10 18.08 20.57 -5.98
C THR A 10 17.36 19.27 -6.34
N ALA A 11 16.65 19.27 -7.47
CA ALA A 11 16.04 18.07 -8.01
C ALA A 11 17.06 17.25 -8.81
N ASP A 12 17.14 15.95 -8.51
CA ASP A 12 18.18 15.04 -8.99
C ASP A 12 17.70 13.60 -9.16
N THR A 13 16.39 13.37 -9.08
CA THR A 13 15.83 12.01 -9.15
C THR A 13 14.72 11.90 -10.18
N LEU A 14 14.58 10.68 -10.70
CA LEU A 14 13.36 10.20 -11.33
C LEU A 14 12.31 9.96 -10.24
N GLU A 15 11.13 10.53 -10.39
CA GLU A 15 9.99 10.31 -9.50
C GLU A 15 9.74 8.81 -9.24
N HIS A 16 9.39 8.50 -7.99
CA HIS A 16 8.97 7.17 -7.57
C HIS A 16 7.76 6.75 -8.41
N PRO A 17 7.87 5.70 -9.25
CA PRO A 17 6.85 5.45 -10.25
C PRO A 17 5.64 4.76 -9.60
N LEU A 18 4.69 5.54 -9.09
CA LEU A 18 3.30 5.09 -8.89
C LEU A 18 2.77 4.32 -10.11
N PRO A 19 3.08 4.72 -11.38
CA PRO A 19 2.86 3.87 -12.54
C PRO A 19 3.30 2.43 -12.35
N ALA A 20 4.55 2.18 -11.95
CA ALA A 20 5.05 0.82 -11.80
C ALA A 20 4.25 -0.02 -10.77
N ALA A 21 3.51 0.61 -9.85
CA ALA A 21 2.61 -0.09 -8.94
C ALA A 21 1.27 -0.45 -9.60
N PHE A 22 0.74 0.38 -10.50
CA PHE A 22 -0.56 0.22 -11.13
C PHE A 22 -0.52 -0.32 -12.56
N GLY A 23 0.67 -0.45 -13.14
CA GLY A 23 0.90 -0.91 -14.52
C GLY A 23 1.59 0.12 -15.39
N GLU A 24 1.95 -0.26 -16.61
CA GLU A 24 2.55 0.68 -17.55
C GLU A 24 1.45 1.53 -18.21
N PHE A 25 1.58 2.85 -18.10
CA PHE A 25 0.69 3.78 -18.80
C PHE A 25 1.37 4.23 -20.10
N GLU A 26 0.63 4.20 -21.20
CA GLU A 26 1.12 4.72 -22.48
C GLU A 26 1.32 6.24 -22.39
N ASN A 27 2.46 6.74 -22.89
CA ASN A 27 2.81 8.17 -22.86
C ASN A 27 2.80 8.81 -21.47
N ALA A 28 3.10 8.04 -20.41
CA ALA A 28 3.19 8.57 -19.05
C ALA A 28 4.29 9.64 -18.94
N PRO A 29 3.96 10.89 -18.56
CA PRO A 29 4.98 11.91 -18.35
C PRO A 29 5.71 11.61 -17.03
N LEU A 30 6.89 10.98 -17.10
CA LEU A 30 7.72 10.77 -15.92
C LEU A 30 8.34 12.11 -15.48
N LEU A 31 8.25 12.44 -14.20
CA LEU A 31 8.90 13.62 -13.64
C LEU A 31 10.39 13.35 -13.41
N VAL A 32 11.18 13.56 -14.47
CA VAL A 32 12.65 13.45 -14.44
C VAL A 32 13.26 14.76 -13.92
N ASP A 33 14.14 14.66 -12.92
CA ASP A 33 14.88 15.79 -12.34
C ASP A 33 13.97 16.93 -11.85
N ARG A 34 12.79 16.57 -11.33
CA ARG A 34 11.82 17.50 -10.71
C ARG A 34 11.67 17.32 -9.20
N ILE A 35 12.14 16.21 -8.65
CA ILE A 35 12.04 15.88 -7.23
C ILE A 35 13.43 15.57 -6.68
N CYS A 36 13.74 16.06 -5.48
CA CYS A 36 14.96 15.69 -4.77
C CYS A 36 14.80 14.31 -4.11
N ARG A 37 15.93 13.60 -3.92
CA ARG A 37 15.95 12.28 -3.25
C ARG A 37 15.19 12.22 -1.92
N LYS A 38 15.32 13.24 -1.09
CA LYS A 38 14.66 13.30 0.22
C LYS A 38 13.13 13.28 0.09
N CYS A 39 12.58 14.18 -0.75
CA CYS A 39 11.14 14.21 -0.98
C CYS A 39 10.66 12.92 -1.66
N ASN A 40 11.42 12.42 -2.64
CA ASN A 40 11.05 11.26 -3.42
C ASN A 40 10.96 9.98 -2.55
N ASN A 41 11.96 9.73 -1.70
CA ASN A 41 12.03 8.47 -0.95
C ASN A 41 11.42 8.56 0.46
N GLU A 42 11.64 9.65 1.18
CA GLU A 42 11.28 9.74 2.61
C GLU A 42 9.90 10.36 2.85
N ARG A 43 9.40 11.16 1.90
CA ARG A 43 8.09 11.81 2.04
C ARG A 43 7.05 11.17 1.13
N ILE A 44 7.31 11.12 -0.16
CA ILE A 44 6.36 10.62 -1.17
C ILE A 44 6.40 9.09 -1.19
N GLY A 45 7.58 8.47 -1.25
CA GLY A 45 7.72 7.02 -1.27
C GLY A 45 7.03 6.30 -0.09
N VAL A 46 6.97 6.93 1.08
CA VAL A 46 6.25 6.39 2.25
C VAL A 46 4.73 6.46 2.05
N LEU A 47 4.22 7.54 1.44
CA LEU A 47 2.80 7.67 1.09
C LEU A 47 2.41 6.70 -0.04
N ASP A 48 3.27 6.56 -1.04
CA ASP A 48 3.11 5.59 -2.12
C ASP A 48 3.08 4.16 -1.59
N GLU A 49 3.92 3.83 -0.60
CA GLU A 49 3.86 2.53 0.07
C GLU A 49 2.51 2.31 0.75
N GLN A 50 1.99 3.32 1.46
CA GLN A 50 0.67 3.22 2.08
C GLN A 50 -0.41 2.97 1.03
N LEU A 51 -0.41 3.70 -0.07
CA LEU A 51 -1.38 3.51 -1.16
C LEU A 51 -1.22 2.12 -1.80
N THR A 52 -0.04 1.83 -2.32
CA THR A 52 0.17 0.73 -3.25
C THR A 52 0.36 -0.63 -2.57
N ARG A 53 0.80 -0.67 -1.31
CA ARG A 53 1.18 -1.91 -0.60
C ARG A 53 0.42 -2.16 0.70
N CYS A 54 -0.13 -1.14 1.34
CA CYS A 54 -0.84 -1.28 2.62
C CYS A 54 -2.32 -0.87 2.58
N GLY A 55 -2.76 -0.15 1.55
CA GLY A 55 -4.10 0.41 1.42
C GLY A 55 -5.09 -0.48 0.65
N PRO A 56 -6.31 0.03 0.39
CA PRO A 56 -7.32 -0.67 -0.40
C PRO A 56 -6.84 -1.06 -1.81
N GLU A 57 -6.00 -0.22 -2.42
CA GLU A 57 -5.40 -0.48 -3.73
C GLU A 57 -4.49 -1.71 -3.69
N ALA A 58 -3.79 -1.95 -2.58
CA ALA A 58 -3.00 -3.16 -2.41
C ALA A 58 -3.87 -4.43 -2.43
N PHE A 59 -5.08 -4.37 -1.87
CA PHE A 59 -6.05 -5.47 -1.99
C PHE A 59 -6.47 -5.69 -3.44
N ILE A 60 -6.84 -4.63 -4.16
CA ILE A 60 -7.25 -4.72 -5.57
C ILE A 60 -6.12 -5.30 -6.43
N ARG A 61 -4.89 -4.83 -6.23
CA ARG A 61 -3.69 -5.35 -6.92
C ARG A 61 -3.52 -6.84 -6.68
N ARG A 62 -3.64 -7.28 -5.42
CA ARG A 62 -3.56 -8.71 -5.08
C ARG A 62 -4.69 -9.53 -5.68
N PHE A 63 -5.91 -9.00 -5.66
CA PHE A 63 -7.09 -9.65 -6.24
C PHE A 63 -6.92 -9.92 -7.74
N TYR A 64 -6.32 -8.98 -8.47
CA TYR A 64 -6.00 -9.13 -9.90
C TYR A 64 -4.63 -9.78 -10.19
N GLY A 65 -3.91 -10.27 -9.16
CA GLY A 65 -2.60 -10.89 -9.34
C GLY A 65 -1.49 -9.93 -9.79
N VAL A 66 -1.66 -8.61 -9.63
CA VAL A 66 -0.65 -7.60 -9.96
C VAL A 66 0.47 -7.65 -8.92
N GLN A 67 1.61 -8.21 -9.30
CA GLN A 67 2.78 -8.33 -8.45
C GLN A 67 3.73 -7.15 -8.62
N GLY A 68 4.44 -6.79 -7.54
CA GLY A 68 5.54 -5.84 -7.60
C GLY A 68 6.80 -6.46 -8.21
N ARG A 69 7.88 -5.66 -8.27
CA ARG A 69 9.19 -6.17 -8.71
C ARG A 69 9.72 -7.20 -7.72
N SER A 70 10.41 -8.22 -8.23
CA SER A 70 10.95 -9.35 -7.44
C SER A 70 11.93 -8.96 -6.33
N ALA A 71 12.56 -7.78 -6.43
CA ALA A 71 13.51 -7.28 -5.44
C ALA A 71 12.84 -6.65 -4.20
N HIS A 72 11.51 -6.47 -4.19
CA HIS A 72 10.82 -5.86 -3.06
C HIS A 72 10.21 -6.91 -2.11
N ASP A 73 10.20 -6.58 -0.82
CA ASP A 73 9.60 -7.45 0.20
C ASP A 73 8.12 -7.75 -0.09
N PRO A 74 7.65 -8.98 0.15
CA PRO A 74 6.22 -9.25 0.15
C PRO A 74 5.57 -8.54 1.35
N VAL A 75 4.60 -7.65 1.09
CA VAL A 75 3.82 -6.98 2.13
C VAL A 75 2.39 -7.49 2.08
N ASN A 76 1.84 -7.84 3.24
CA ASN A 76 0.43 -8.15 3.41
C ASN A 76 -0.28 -6.96 4.07
N SER A 77 -1.15 -6.28 3.31
CA SER A 77 -1.89 -5.09 3.74
C SER A 77 -2.83 -5.36 4.92
N PHE A 78 -3.25 -6.61 5.14
CA PHE A 78 -4.07 -6.99 6.30
C PHE A 78 -3.27 -7.04 7.61
N TYR A 79 -1.93 -7.09 7.57
CA TYR A 79 -1.09 -7.15 8.78
C TYR A 79 -0.27 -5.87 9.02
N ARG A 80 -0.14 -4.99 8.02
CA ARG A 80 0.74 -3.83 8.09
C ARG A 80 0.13 -2.59 7.43
N GLY A 81 0.25 -1.46 8.13
CA GLY A 81 0.12 -0.11 7.57
C GLY A 81 1.48 0.55 7.29
N SER A 82 1.48 1.69 6.62
CA SER A 82 2.61 2.58 6.37
C SER A 82 2.16 4.05 6.46
N ALA A 83 3.09 4.99 6.52
CA ALA A 83 2.80 6.43 6.58
C ALA A 83 1.83 6.88 7.72
N LYS A 84 1.78 6.15 8.84
CA LYS A 84 0.77 6.29 9.90
C LYS A 84 -0.67 5.91 9.49
N GLY A 85 -0.87 5.43 8.27
CA GLY A 85 -2.08 4.75 7.86
C GLY A 85 -2.21 3.40 8.57
N HIS A 86 -3.45 3.01 8.82
CA HIS A 86 -3.76 1.70 9.40
C HIS A 86 -3.59 0.59 8.37
N ARG A 87 -3.48 -0.64 8.85
CA ARG A 87 -3.63 -1.84 8.03
C ARG A 87 -5.03 -1.88 7.44
N LEU A 88 -5.21 -2.65 6.37
CA LEU A 88 -6.52 -2.95 5.84
C LEU A 88 -7.30 -3.84 6.81
N GLU A 89 -8.53 -3.45 7.13
CA GLU A 89 -9.44 -4.24 7.96
C GLU A 89 -10.71 -4.53 7.18
N MET A 90 -11.09 -5.81 7.17
CA MET A 90 -12.31 -6.29 6.54
C MET A 90 -12.98 -7.23 7.54
N ALA A 91 -14.09 -6.78 8.11
CA ALA A 91 -14.84 -7.54 9.09
C ALA A 91 -16.09 -8.16 8.45
N VAL A 92 -16.43 -9.36 8.88
CA VAL A 92 -17.69 -10.02 8.57
C VAL A 92 -18.27 -10.64 9.84
N PHE A 93 -19.58 -10.61 9.98
CA PHE A 93 -20.26 -11.33 11.05
C PHE A 93 -20.22 -12.84 10.78
N ASP A 94 -19.67 -13.63 11.70
CA ASP A 94 -19.74 -15.10 11.64
C ASP A 94 -20.92 -15.58 12.49
N PRO A 95 -22.00 -16.11 11.88
CA PRO A 95 -23.19 -16.56 12.62
C PRO A 95 -22.93 -17.78 13.51
N ASN A 96 -21.88 -18.56 13.27
CA ASN A 96 -21.54 -19.70 14.11
C ASN A 96 -20.81 -19.27 15.39
N LEU A 97 -20.05 -18.18 15.31
CA LEU A 97 -19.30 -17.62 16.44
C LEU A 97 -20.12 -16.56 17.20
N GLY A 98 -21.06 -15.90 16.51
CA GLY A 98 -21.92 -14.87 17.08
C GLY A 98 -21.27 -13.50 17.21
N PHE A 99 -20.17 -13.23 16.50
CA PHE A 99 -19.45 -11.96 16.51
C PHE A 99 -18.73 -11.68 15.18
N ASP A 100 -18.25 -10.44 15.01
CA ASP A 100 -17.47 -10.03 13.84
C ASP A 100 -16.05 -10.60 13.87
N VAL A 101 -15.62 -11.15 12.75
CA VAL A 101 -14.27 -11.66 12.53
C VAL A 101 -13.57 -10.90 11.41
N LEU A 102 -12.28 -10.61 11.60
CA LEU A 102 -11.43 -10.07 10.54
C LEU A 102 -11.08 -11.14 9.51
N LEU A 103 -11.14 -10.74 8.24
CA LEU A 103 -10.79 -11.55 7.08
C LEU A 103 -9.52 -11.02 6.42
N GLU A 104 -8.75 -11.93 5.83
CA GLU A 104 -7.69 -11.61 4.87
C GLU A 104 -7.99 -12.24 3.50
N CYS A 105 -7.48 -11.63 2.45
CA CYS A 105 -7.48 -12.17 1.10
C CYS A 105 -6.08 -12.68 0.76
N ASN A 106 -5.96 -13.97 0.49
CA ASN A 106 -4.76 -14.59 -0.03
C ASN A 106 -5.06 -15.19 -1.41
N ASP A 107 -4.47 -14.62 -2.46
CA ASP A 107 -4.58 -15.07 -3.85
C ASP A 107 -6.04 -15.25 -4.32
N GLY A 108 -6.90 -14.29 -3.98
CA GLY A 108 -8.32 -14.28 -4.33
C GLY A 108 -9.22 -15.12 -3.40
N ALA A 109 -8.63 -15.92 -2.50
CA ALA A 109 -9.37 -16.66 -1.49
C ALA A 109 -9.44 -15.86 -0.18
N PHE A 110 -10.64 -15.78 0.39
CA PHE A 110 -10.87 -15.13 1.67
C PHE A 110 -10.81 -16.16 2.81
N ARG A 111 -10.13 -15.81 3.88
CA ARG A 111 -10.08 -16.62 5.11
C ARG A 111 -10.08 -15.75 6.35
N GLN A 112 -10.52 -16.30 7.46
CA GLN A 112 -10.44 -15.65 8.76
C GLN A 112 -8.96 -15.40 9.13
N MET A 113 -8.66 -14.19 9.60
CA MET A 113 -7.36 -13.84 10.15
C MET A 113 -7.13 -14.51 11.51
N CYS A 114 -5.87 -14.79 11.82
CA CYS A 114 -5.47 -15.14 13.18
C CYS A 114 -5.66 -13.91 14.08
N GLN A 115 -6.61 -13.98 15.02
CA GLN A 115 -7.01 -12.87 15.87
C GLN A 115 -7.41 -13.34 17.27
N LEU A 116 -7.19 -12.48 18.27
CA LEU A 116 -7.77 -12.62 19.60
C LEU A 116 -8.99 -11.70 19.68
N VAL A 117 -10.14 -12.27 20.04
CA VAL A 117 -11.39 -11.52 20.21
C VAL A 117 -11.76 -11.52 21.68
N PHE A 118 -11.95 -10.33 22.25
CA PHE A 118 -12.41 -10.15 23.62
C PHE A 118 -13.90 -9.83 23.57
N ILE A 119 -14.71 -10.64 24.24
CA ILE A 119 -16.16 -10.48 24.33
C ILE A 119 -16.47 -10.17 25.79
N GLU A 120 -16.91 -8.95 26.05
CA GLU A 120 -17.40 -8.57 27.38
C GLU A 120 -18.81 -9.13 27.57
N GLN A 121 -19.03 -9.87 28.65
CA GLN A 121 -20.36 -10.32 29.06
C GLN A 121 -20.96 -9.27 29.98
N THR A 122 -22.07 -8.67 29.55
CA THR A 122 -22.90 -7.76 30.36
C THR A 122 -23.81 -8.50 31.32
#